data_AF-A0A3R6C8S8-F1
#
_entry.id   AF-A0A3R6C8S8-F1
#
_cell.length_a   1.000
_cell.length_b   1.000
_cell.length_c   1.000
_cell.angle_alpha   90.00
_cell.angle_beta   90.00
_cell.angle_gamma   90.00
#
_symmetry.space_group_name_H-M   'P 1'
#
loop_
_entity.id
_entity.type
_entity.pdbx_description
1 polymer ?
#
loop_
_entity_poly.entity_id
_entity_poly.type
_entity_poly.pdbx_seq_one_letter_code
_entity_poly.pdbx_strand_id
1 'polypeptide(L)'
;MRFPEGLVVDTEKTLGELKFAALRRENYAQDEEGNVTDEIKKRTYDLKCQRQGHTITVSIPPEAGEKAFPYNATVTLVNPVVSARADATFGGRATADWYINAEDIVLADAAGKPADQTKAAGADAPKTA
;
A
#
# COMPACT_ATOMS: atom_id res chain seq x y z
N MET A 1 10.70 18.91 9.82
CA MET A 1 11.72 17.87 9.62
C MET A 1 11.15 16.75 8.76
N ARG A 2 11.97 16.13 7.90
CA ARG A 2 11.59 14.97 7.08
C ARG A 2 12.53 13.82 7.41
N PHE A 3 12.02 12.60 7.44
CA PHE A 3 12.82 11.38 7.48
C PHE A 3 12.71 10.68 6.11
N PRO A 4 13.52 11.09 5.11
CA PRO A 4 13.31 10.74 3.71
C PRO A 4 13.64 9.28 3.39
N GLU A 5 14.70 8.72 3.98
CA GLU A 5 15.10 7.31 3.78
C GLU A 5 14.04 6.33 4.32
N GLY A 6 13.27 6.76 5.32
CA GLY A 6 12.28 5.94 5.99
C GLY A 6 12.89 4.78 6.78
N LEU A 7 12.02 4.01 7.41
CA LEU A 7 12.36 2.83 8.20
C LEU A 7 11.85 1.58 7.47
N VAL A 8 12.76 0.69 7.09
CA VAL A 8 12.40 -0.65 6.63
C VAL A 8 11.93 -1.47 7.83
N VAL A 9 10.77 -2.12 7.70
CA VAL A 9 10.14 -2.87 8.79
C VAL A 9 9.97 -4.35 8.45
N ASP A 10 10.13 -5.20 9.46
CA ASP A 10 9.76 -6.61 9.38
C ASP A 10 8.22 -6.69 9.47
N THR A 11 7.58 -7.00 8.34
CA THR A 11 6.11 -7.00 8.21
C THR A 11 5.43 -7.91 9.23
N GLU A 12 5.95 -9.12 9.40
CA GLU A 12 5.36 -10.11 10.30
C GLU A 12 5.44 -9.65 11.76
N LYS A 13 6.61 -9.16 12.20
CA LYS A 13 6.79 -8.73 13.59
C LYS A 13 6.09 -7.42 13.91
N THR A 14 6.12 -6.47 12.97
CA THR A 14 5.63 -5.10 13.15
C THR A 14 4.13 -4.99 12.87
N LEU A 15 3.62 -5.60 11.81
CA LEU A 15 2.22 -5.47 11.37
C LEU A 15 1.38 -6.73 11.61
N GLY A 16 2.00 -7.92 11.57
CA GLY A 16 1.32 -9.20 11.68
C GLY A 16 0.46 -9.49 10.45
N GLU A 17 -0.68 -10.15 10.65
CA GLU A 17 -1.60 -10.42 9.54
C GLU A 17 -2.20 -9.12 9.00
N LEU A 18 -2.14 -8.94 7.67
CA LEU A 18 -2.78 -7.85 6.96
C LEU A 18 -3.95 -8.40 6.13
N LYS A 19 -5.08 -7.71 6.19
CA LYS A 19 -6.27 -8.05 5.38
C LYS A 19 -6.70 -6.86 4.53
N PHE A 20 -6.96 -7.11 3.26
CA PHE A 20 -7.43 -6.09 2.34
C PHE A 20 -8.81 -5.56 2.77
N ALA A 21 -8.97 -4.24 2.80
CA ALA A 21 -10.27 -3.61 3.03
C ALA A 21 -10.78 -2.92 1.76
N ALA A 22 -10.07 -1.92 1.25
CA ALA A 22 -10.51 -1.17 0.07
C ALA A 22 -9.39 -0.34 -0.54
N LEU A 23 -9.57 0.05 -1.82
CA LEU A 23 -8.91 1.24 -2.36
C LEU A 23 -9.47 2.48 -1.66
N ARG A 24 -8.60 3.26 -1.01
CA ARG A 24 -9.00 4.47 -0.29
C ARG A 24 -9.04 5.68 -1.21
N ARG A 25 -7.98 5.86 -2.00
CA ARG A 25 -7.81 7.03 -2.87
C ARG A 25 -6.73 6.78 -3.92
N GLU A 26 -6.96 7.32 -5.10
CA GLU A 26 -5.94 7.55 -6.11
C GLU A 26 -5.49 9.02 -6.09
N ASN A 27 -4.19 9.24 -6.14
CA ASN A 27 -3.61 10.56 -6.28
C ASN A 27 -3.22 10.77 -7.73
N TYR A 28 -3.89 11.72 -8.38
CA TYR A 28 -3.62 12.12 -9.75
C TYR A 28 -2.56 13.22 -9.82
N ALA A 29 -1.82 13.28 -10.92
CA ALA A 29 -0.88 14.35 -11.21
C ALA A 29 -1.62 15.65 -11.52
N GLN A 30 -0.99 16.78 -11.18
CA GLN A 30 -1.42 18.10 -11.60
C GLN A 30 -0.47 18.61 -12.68
N ASP A 31 -1.02 19.24 -13.71
CA ASP A 31 -0.25 19.92 -14.75
C ASP A 31 0.33 21.26 -14.24
N GLU A 32 1.07 21.97 -15.11
CA GLU A 32 1.69 23.26 -14.79
C GLU A 32 0.65 24.37 -14.49
N GLU A 33 -0.59 24.20 -14.94
CA GLU A 33 -1.70 25.13 -14.73
C GLU A 33 -2.53 24.77 -13.48
N GLY A 34 -2.20 23.65 -12.81
CA GLY A 34 -2.85 23.17 -11.60
C GLY A 34 -4.09 22.30 -11.82
N ASN A 35 -4.42 21.94 -13.07
CA ASN A 35 -5.51 21.03 -13.36
C ASN A 35 -5.12 19.59 -13.06
N VAL A 36 -6.10 18.80 -12.62
CA VAL A 36 -5.92 17.37 -12.38
C VAL A 36 -5.92 16.64 -13.71
N THR A 37 -4.88 15.84 -13.94
CA THR A 37 -4.72 14.98 -15.13
C THR A 37 -5.15 13.55 -14.83
N ASP A 38 -5.30 12.71 -15.86
CA ASP A 38 -5.63 11.29 -15.69
C ASP A 38 -4.42 10.42 -15.25
N GLU A 39 -3.24 11.02 -15.09
CA GLU A 39 -2.04 10.31 -14.68
C GLU A 39 -2.04 10.03 -13.16
N ILE A 40 -2.00 8.75 -12.77
CA ILE A 40 -1.99 8.35 -11.36
C ILE A 40 -0.55 8.35 -10.84
N LYS A 41 -0.28 9.10 -9.77
CA LYS A 41 1.02 9.14 -9.08
C LYS A 41 1.14 8.16 -7.92
N LYS A 42 0.02 7.78 -7.31
CA LYS A 42 0.00 6.92 -6.12
C LYS A 42 -1.37 6.34 -5.87
N ARG A 43 -1.44 5.09 -5.44
CA ARG A 43 -2.67 4.47 -4.93
C ARG A 43 -2.54 4.19 -3.45
N THR A 44 -3.55 4.57 -2.67
CA THR A 44 -3.59 4.34 -1.23
C THR A 44 -4.69 3.34 -0.91
N TYR A 45 -4.35 2.30 -0.16
CA TYR A 45 -5.26 1.23 0.24
C TYR A 45 -5.42 1.19 1.75
N ASP A 46 -6.60 0.80 2.18
CA ASP A 46 -6.93 0.50 3.57
C ASP A 46 -6.71 -0.99 3.82
N LEU A 47 -5.84 -1.30 4.78
CA LEU A 47 -5.55 -2.67 5.23
C LEU A 47 -5.85 -2.81 6.71
N LYS A 48 -6.55 -3.88 7.11
CA LYS A 48 -6.71 -4.19 8.53
C LYS A 48 -5.40 -4.78 9.05
N CYS A 49 -4.83 -4.15 10.07
CA CYS A 49 -3.57 -4.55 10.67
C CYS A 49 -3.82 -5.25 12.01
N GLN A 50 -3.46 -6.53 12.10
CA GLN A 50 -3.69 -7.32 13.31
C GLN A 50 -2.97 -6.73 14.53
N ARG A 51 -1.70 -6.35 14.39
CA ARG A 51 -0.87 -5.91 15.53
C ARG A 51 -1.24 -4.52 16.05
N GLN A 52 -1.70 -3.65 15.17
CA GLN A 52 -2.18 -2.31 15.56
C GLN A 52 -3.65 -2.31 16.01
N GLY A 53 -4.41 -3.35 15.67
CA GLY A 53 -5.83 -3.47 16.06
C GLY A 53 -6.77 -2.53 15.30
N HIS A 54 -6.29 -1.83 14.27
CA HIS A 54 -7.08 -0.94 13.43
C HIS A 54 -6.63 -0.99 11.96
N THR A 55 -7.39 -0.33 11.09
CA THR A 55 -7.04 -0.16 9.68
C THR A 55 -5.87 0.80 9.54
N ILE A 56 -4.89 0.44 8.73
CA ILE A 56 -3.75 1.26 8.32
C ILE A 56 -3.91 1.66 6.86
N THR A 57 -3.32 2.80 6.49
CA THR A 57 -3.28 3.25 5.10
C THR A 57 -1.91 2.95 4.51
N VAL A 58 -1.86 2.22 3.40
CA VAL A 58 -0.61 1.89 2.70
C VAL A 58 -0.66 2.47 1.30
N SER A 59 0.41 3.17 0.91
CA SER A 59 0.57 3.70 -0.44
C SER A 59 1.46 2.81 -1.29
N ILE A 60 1.08 2.58 -2.54
CA ILE A 60 1.91 1.94 -3.57
C ILE A 60 2.03 2.82 -4.81
N PRO A 61 3.12 2.69 -5.57
CA PRO A 61 3.31 3.46 -6.79
C PRO A 61 2.45 2.89 -7.93
N PRO A 62 2.14 3.66 -8.98
CA PRO A 62 1.18 3.27 -10.02
C PRO A 62 1.61 2.03 -10.82
N GLU A 63 2.92 1.78 -10.92
CA GLU A 63 3.54 0.66 -11.64
C GLU A 63 3.16 -0.70 -11.04
N ALA A 64 2.80 -0.73 -9.76
CA ALA A 64 2.28 -1.91 -9.08
C ALA A 64 0.86 -2.29 -9.54
N GLY A 65 0.21 -1.44 -10.33
CA GLY A 65 -1.16 -1.63 -10.80
C GLY A 65 -2.23 -1.39 -9.74
N GLU A 66 -3.49 -1.56 -10.14
CA GLU A 66 -4.63 -1.51 -9.22
C GLU A 66 -4.82 -2.86 -8.53
N LYS A 67 -5.20 -2.84 -7.25
CA LYS A 67 -5.46 -4.04 -6.45
C LYS A 67 -6.94 -4.16 -6.16
N ALA A 68 -7.56 -5.15 -6.80
CA ALA A 68 -8.97 -5.51 -6.62
C ALA A 68 -9.12 -6.84 -5.87
N PHE A 69 -8.47 -6.97 -4.71
CA PHE A 69 -8.59 -8.18 -3.90
C PHE A 69 -9.96 -8.26 -3.20
N PRO A 70 -10.47 -9.47 -2.91
CA PRO A 70 -11.66 -9.62 -2.10
C PRO A 70 -11.51 -8.97 -0.71
N TYR A 71 -12.61 -8.45 -0.17
CA TYR A 71 -12.63 -7.95 1.20
C TYR A 71 -12.19 -9.04 2.19
N ASN A 72 -11.33 -8.67 3.14
CA ASN A 72 -10.66 -9.55 4.08
C ASN A 72 -9.67 -10.58 3.49
N ALA A 73 -9.31 -10.50 2.20
CA ALA A 73 -8.24 -11.33 1.66
C ALA A 73 -6.92 -11.04 2.40
N THR A 74 -6.22 -12.11 2.80
CA THR A 74 -4.91 -11.98 3.45
C THR A 74 -3.88 -11.51 2.42
N VAL A 75 -3.17 -10.45 2.75
CA VAL A 75 -2.17 -9.80 1.89
C VAL A 75 -0.87 -9.57 2.64
N THR A 76 0.19 -9.31 1.90
CA THR A 76 1.48 -8.88 2.44
C THR A 76 2.04 -7.73 1.61
N LEU A 77 2.97 -6.97 2.21
CA LEU A 77 3.59 -5.81 1.58
C LEU A 77 4.96 -6.19 1.01
N VAL A 78 5.24 -5.76 -0.21
CA VAL A 78 6.56 -5.88 -0.83
C VAL A 78 7.39 -4.65 -0.47
N ASN A 79 8.53 -4.88 0.19
CA ASN A 79 9.49 -3.84 0.59
C ASN A 79 8.86 -2.60 1.26
N PRO A 80 8.11 -2.76 2.37
CA PRO A 80 7.48 -1.63 3.02
C PRO A 80 8.48 -0.73 3.73
N VAL A 81 8.28 0.58 3.56
CA VAL A 81 9.05 1.65 4.17
C VAL A 81 8.11 2.60 4.90
N VAL A 82 8.37 2.80 6.19
CA VAL A 82 7.65 3.78 7.01
C VAL A 82 8.40 5.10 6.98
N SER A 83 7.78 6.13 6.41
CA SER A 83 8.33 7.49 6.37
C SER A 83 7.64 8.38 7.40
N ALA A 84 8.34 9.42 7.86
CA ALA A 84 7.82 10.36 8.84
C ALA A 84 8.02 11.81 8.40
N ARG A 85 7.03 12.65 8.72
CA ARG A 85 7.11 14.11 8.60
C ARG A 85 6.78 14.74 9.93
N ALA A 86 7.62 15.67 10.37
CA ALA A 86 7.26 16.56 11.46
C ALA A 86 7.12 17.99 10.93
N ASP A 87 5.99 18.62 11.21
CA ASP A 87 5.72 20.02 10.90
C ASP A 87 5.70 20.83 12.20
N ALA A 88 6.42 21.95 12.21
CA ALA A 88 6.37 22.87 13.33
C ALA A 88 5.00 23.56 13.36
N THR A 89 4.44 23.70 14.56
CA THR A 89 3.19 24.41 14.81
C THR A 89 3.42 25.57 15.78
N PHE A 90 2.46 26.48 15.88
CA PHE A 90 2.59 27.69 16.71
C PHE A 90 2.85 27.34 18.20
N GLY A 91 3.63 28.17 18.88
CA GLY A 91 3.90 28.01 20.32
C GLY A 91 4.95 26.96 20.67
N GLY A 92 5.91 26.68 19.78
CA GLY A 92 7.01 25.75 20.05
C GLY A 92 6.58 24.27 20.04
N ARG A 93 5.51 23.95 19.31
CA ARG A 93 4.96 22.60 19.19
C ARG A 93 5.28 22.03 17.80
N ALA A 94 5.07 20.73 17.64
CA ALA A 94 5.16 20.07 16.35
C ALA A 94 4.12 18.95 16.25
N THR A 95 3.62 18.70 15.04
CA THR A 95 2.83 17.51 14.71
C THR A 95 3.69 16.55 13.92
N ALA A 96 3.52 15.25 14.15
CA ALA A 96 4.25 14.21 13.44
C ALA A 96 3.28 13.25 12.76
N ASP A 97 3.43 13.11 11.44
CA ASP A 97 2.67 12.20 10.60
C ASP A 97 3.57 11.08 10.10
N TRP A 98 3.00 9.88 9.98
CA TRP A 98 3.67 8.68 9.50
C TRP A 98 2.96 8.13 8.28
N TYR A 99 3.72 7.66 7.29
CA TYR A 99 3.18 7.08 6.06
C TYR A 99 3.86 5.74 5.79
N ILE A 100 3.04 4.72 5.57
CA ILE A 100 3.51 3.40 5.14
C ILE A 100 3.45 3.37 3.62
N ASN A 101 4.61 3.23 2.98
CA ASN A 101 4.72 3.02 1.54
C ASN A 101 5.22 1.60 1.31
N ALA A 102 4.84 0.99 0.19
CA ALA A 102 5.35 -0.30 -0.25
C ALA A 102 5.54 -0.27 -1.77
N GLU A 103 6.38 -1.15 -2.29
CA GLU A 103 6.51 -1.33 -3.74
C GLU A 103 5.28 -2.02 -4.32
N ASP A 104 4.70 -2.97 -3.59
CA ASP A 104 3.48 -3.66 -4.00
C ASP A 104 2.68 -4.22 -2.81
N ILE A 105 1.40 -4.55 -3.05
CA ILE A 105 0.54 -5.36 -2.18
C ILE A 105 0.17 -6.63 -2.94
N VAL A 106 0.49 -7.78 -2.37
CA VAL A 106 0.25 -9.09 -2.97
C VAL A 106 -0.55 -9.99 -2.03
N LEU A 107 -1.27 -10.97 -2.58
CA LEU A 107 -1.91 -11.99 -1.77
C LEU A 107 -0.87 -12.76 -0.95
N ALA A 108 -1.21 -13.09 0.28
CA ALA A 108 -0.35 -13.85 1.15
C ALA A 108 -0.82 -15.31 1.26
N ASP A 109 0.14 -16.21 1.40
CA ASP A 109 -0.13 -17.60 1.77
C ASP A 109 -0.40 -17.75 3.28
N ALA A 110 -0.67 -18.98 3.72
CA ALA A 110 -0.90 -19.29 5.14
C ALA A 110 0.32 -18.98 6.05
N ALA A 111 1.51 -18.78 5.48
CA ALA A 111 2.73 -18.42 6.18
C ALA A 111 3.02 -16.90 6.12
N GLY A 112 2.11 -16.08 5.58
CA GLY A 112 2.27 -14.63 5.48
C GLY A 112 3.23 -14.17 4.39
N LYS A 113 3.67 -15.08 3.51
CA LYS A 113 4.60 -14.79 2.40
C LYS A 113 3.81 -14.50 1.11
N PRO A 114 4.42 -13.81 0.14
CA PRO A 114 3.81 -13.64 -1.18
C PRO A 114 3.37 -14.99 -1.74
N ALA A 115 2.07 -15.16 -1.98
CA ALA A 115 1.56 -16.35 -2.63
C ALA A 115 2.13 -16.43 -4.05
N ASP A 116 2.57 -17.61 -4.47
CA ASP A 116 3.07 -17.82 -5.82
C ASP A 116 1.96 -17.52 -6.85
N GLN A 117 2.11 -16.39 -7.56
CA GLN A 117 1.13 -15.93 -8.55
C GLN A 117 1.24 -16.68 -9.89
N THR A 118 2.18 -17.63 -10.04
CA THR A 118 2.40 -18.36 -11.30
C THR A 118 1.26 -19.33 -11.66
N LYS A 119 0.29 -19.57 -10.77
CA LYS A 119 -0.81 -20.52 -11.03
C LYS A 119 -2.13 -19.91 -11.54
N ALA A 120 -2.24 -18.59 -11.66
CA ALA A 120 -3.49 -17.93 -12.05
C ALA A 120 -3.60 -17.54 -13.55
N ALA A 121 -2.55 -17.71 -14.36
CA ALA A 121 -2.55 -17.35 -15.79
C ALA A 121 -2.88 -18.51 -16.76
N GLY A 122 -3.48 -19.60 -16.26
CA GLY A 122 -3.69 -20.83 -17.04
C GLY A 122 -5.14 -21.27 -17.09
N ALA A 123 -6.08 -20.43 -17.55
CA ALA A 123 -7.44 -20.88 -17.86
C ALA A 123 -8.21 -19.91 -18.78
N ASP A 124 -7.64 -19.48 -19.91
CA ASP A 124 -8.48 -19.11 -21.06
C ASP A 124 -7.68 -19.29 -22.37
N ALA A 125 -7.75 -20.50 -22.91
CA ALA A 125 -7.42 -20.75 -24.31
C ALA A 125 -8.74 -21.20 -24.96
N PRO A 126 -9.29 -20.43 -25.93
CA PRO A 126 -10.50 -20.86 -26.61
C PRO A 126 -10.15 -22.04 -27.52
N LYS A 127 -10.72 -23.21 -27.20
CA LYS A 127 -10.84 -24.30 -28.17
C LYS A 127 -11.72 -23.80 -29.32
N THR A 128 -11.11 -23.59 -30.48
CA THR A 128 -11.85 -23.57 -31.74
C THR A 128 -11.66 -24.93 -32.42
N ALA A 129 -12.81 -25.49 -32.82
CA ALA A 129 -12.97 -26.74 -33.53
C ALA A 129 -12.70 -26.58 -35.03
#